data_AF-A0A193QKE3-F1
#
_entry.id   AF-A0A193QKE3-F1
#
_cell.length_a   1.000
_cell.length_b   1.000
_cell.length_c   1.000
_cell.angle_alpha   90.00
_cell.angle_beta   90.00
_cell.angle_gamma   90.00
#
_symmetry.space_group_name_H-M   'P 1'
#
loop_
_entity.id
_entity.type
_entity.pdbx_description
1 polymer ?
#
loop_
_entity_poly.entity_id
_entity_poly.type
_entity_poly.pdbx_seq_one_letter_code
_entity_poly.pdbx_strand_id
1 'polypeptide(L)'
;MRALENFPIERDLVVDMSAFMEILLAIQPWIIGNNRTPEQGANVQPPTQMAKYHQFAGCINCGLCYAACPQFGLKPEFIGPAAITLAHRYNLDSRDKGQHQRMAQLNGENGVRRCTFVGYCSEVCPKHVDPAAAIQQGKVASRKDYLIATLTPQGD
;
A
#
# COMPACT_ATOMS: atom_id res chain seq x y z
N MET A 1 29.06 6.92 3.23
CA MET A 1 27.97 5.94 3.46
C MET A 1 27.15 6.49 4.62
N ARG A 2 25.83 6.61 4.47
CA ARG A 2 24.92 7.11 5.51
C ARG A 2 23.80 6.09 5.71
N ALA A 3 23.19 6.11 6.90
CA ALA A 3 22.01 5.30 7.20
C ALA A 3 20.81 5.73 6.32
N LEU A 4 19.76 4.91 6.34
CA LEU A 4 18.55 5.16 5.55
C LEU A 4 17.83 6.44 6.04
N GLU A 5 17.67 7.43 5.16
CA GLU A 5 17.04 8.71 5.49
C GLU A 5 15.58 8.52 5.94
N ASN A 6 15.06 9.49 6.71
CA ASN A 6 13.70 9.51 7.30
C ASN A 6 13.41 8.42 8.34
N PHE A 7 14.41 7.64 8.77
CA PHE A 7 14.29 6.70 9.88
C PHE A 7 15.25 7.11 11.01
N PRO A 8 14.85 6.93 12.29
CA PRO A 8 15.76 7.12 13.42
C PRO A 8 16.97 6.17 13.31
N ILE A 9 18.17 6.67 13.55
CA ILE A 9 19.39 5.85 13.55
C ILE A 9 19.52 5.19 14.92
N GLU A 10 19.55 3.87 14.95
CA GLU A 10 19.81 3.09 16.16
C GLU A 10 21.32 3.01 16.43
N ARG A 11 22.08 2.55 15.42
CA ARG A 11 23.54 2.41 15.51
C ARG A 11 24.16 2.23 14.12
N ASP A 12 25.25 2.94 13.85
CA ASP A 12 26.02 2.84 12.60
C ASP A 12 25.13 3.07 11.35
N LEU A 13 24.84 2.02 10.58
CA LEU A 13 23.95 2.07 9.41
C LEU A 13 22.58 1.42 9.67
N VAL A 14 22.32 0.99 10.91
CA VAL A 14 21.06 0.38 11.33
C VAL A 14 20.09 1.48 11.75
N VAL A 15 18.87 1.40 11.25
CA VAL A 15 17.77 2.32 11.56
C VAL A 15 16.60 1.58 12.21
N ASP A 16 15.78 2.31 12.95
CA ASP A 16 14.52 1.78 13.49
C ASP A 16 13.46 1.66 12.38
N MET A 17 13.04 0.43 12.10
CA MET A 17 12.01 0.09 11.10
C MET A 17 10.66 -0.27 11.75
N SER A 18 10.51 -0.13 13.06
CA SER A 18 9.33 -0.57 13.81
C SER A 18 8.04 0.09 13.28
N ALA A 19 8.05 1.42 13.14
CA ALA A 19 6.91 2.17 12.59
C ALA A 19 6.53 1.70 11.17
N PHE A 20 7.51 1.40 10.32
CA PHE A 20 7.28 0.87 8.98
C PHE A 20 6.59 -0.50 9.02
N MET A 21 7.02 -1.39 9.92
CA MET A 21 6.42 -2.72 10.09
C MET A 21 5.00 -2.65 10.65
N GLU A 22 4.75 -1.77 11.62
CA GLU A 22 3.41 -1.54 12.18
C GLU A 22 2.43 -1.06 11.11
N ILE A 23 2.84 -0.10 10.28
CA ILE A 23 2.02 0.42 9.18
C ILE A 23 1.73 -0.69 8.15
N LEU A 24 2.73 -1.52 7.81
CA LEU A 24 2.52 -2.66 6.89
C LEU A 24 1.51 -3.67 7.43
N LEU A 25 1.49 -3.92 8.74
CA LEU A 25 0.50 -4.81 9.36
C LEU A 25 -0.89 -4.16 9.41
N ALA A 26 -0.96 -2.85 9.64
CA ALA A 26 -2.22 -2.10 9.72
C ALA A 26 -3.05 -2.13 8.43
N ILE A 27 -2.41 -2.29 7.26
CA ILE A 27 -3.12 -2.42 5.98
C ILE A 27 -3.64 -3.84 5.68
N GLN A 28 -3.49 -4.78 6.63
CA GLN A 28 -3.98 -6.16 6.54
C GLN A 28 -3.54 -6.89 5.25
N PRO A 29 -2.23 -7.16 5.06
CA PRO A 29 -1.66 -7.72 3.84
C PRO A 29 -1.86 -9.24 3.72
N TRP A 30 -3.10 -9.70 3.76
CA TRP A 30 -3.47 -11.11 3.55
C TRP A 30 -4.82 -11.20 2.83
N ILE A 31 -5.16 -12.35 2.24
CA ILE A 31 -6.46 -12.54 1.58
C ILE A 31 -7.58 -12.52 2.62
N ILE A 32 -8.59 -11.66 2.41
CA ILE A 32 -9.75 -11.51 3.31
C ILE A 32 -11.04 -11.92 2.58
N GLY A 33 -11.96 -12.58 3.28
CA GLY A 33 -13.31 -12.88 2.77
C GLY A 33 -13.38 -13.96 1.69
N ASN A 34 -12.32 -14.75 1.54
CA ASN A 34 -12.31 -15.94 0.69
C ASN A 34 -12.67 -17.18 1.51
N ASN A 35 -13.85 -17.74 1.26
CA ASN A 35 -14.38 -18.91 2.00
C ASN A 35 -13.92 -20.25 1.42
N ARG A 36 -13.03 -20.24 0.42
CA ARG A 36 -12.51 -21.47 -0.20
C ARG A 36 -11.58 -22.18 0.78
N THR A 37 -11.76 -23.49 0.94
CA THR A 37 -10.91 -24.32 1.81
C THR A 37 -9.85 -25.08 1.00
N PRO A 38 -8.74 -25.54 1.63
CA PRO A 38 -7.69 -26.27 0.92
C PRO A 38 -8.17 -27.54 0.19
N GLU A 39 -9.18 -28.22 0.73
CA GLU A 39 -9.74 -29.47 0.18
C GLU A 39 -10.45 -29.24 -1.16
N GLN A 40 -10.88 -28.00 -1.42
CA GLN A 40 -11.51 -27.60 -2.67
C GLN A 40 -10.48 -27.29 -3.77
N GLY A 41 -9.18 -27.35 -3.46
CA GLY A 41 -8.09 -27.00 -4.38
C GLY A 41 -7.86 -25.50 -4.52
N ALA A 42 -6.91 -25.10 -5.38
CA ALA A 42 -6.52 -23.70 -5.55
C ALA A 42 -7.64 -22.84 -6.20
N ASN A 43 -7.61 -21.52 -5.94
CA ASN A 43 -8.42 -20.57 -6.68
C ASN A 43 -7.97 -20.51 -8.14
N VAL A 44 -8.91 -20.45 -9.08
CA VAL A 44 -8.60 -20.25 -10.50
C VAL A 44 -8.37 -18.75 -10.74
N GLN A 45 -7.16 -18.39 -11.18
CA GLN A 45 -6.79 -17.01 -11.51
C GLN A 45 -6.11 -16.96 -12.89
N PRO A 46 -6.78 -16.44 -13.93
CA PRO A 46 -6.18 -16.24 -15.24
C PRO A 46 -4.99 -15.27 -15.20
N PRO A 47 -4.03 -15.36 -16.15
CA PRO A 47 -2.91 -14.41 -16.23
C PRO A 47 -3.34 -12.95 -16.28
N THR A 48 -4.47 -12.64 -16.93
CA THR A 48 -5.03 -11.29 -17.02
C THR A 48 -5.51 -10.73 -15.67
N GLN A 49 -5.93 -11.59 -14.74
CA GLN A 49 -6.28 -11.16 -13.38
C GLN A 49 -5.02 -10.92 -12.55
N MET A 50 -4.02 -11.80 -12.66
CA MET A 50 -2.75 -11.64 -11.94
C MET A 50 -1.99 -10.39 -12.40
N ALA A 51 -2.01 -10.10 -13.71
CA ALA A 51 -1.33 -8.94 -14.30
C ALA A 51 -1.75 -7.60 -13.66
N LYS A 52 -2.96 -7.51 -13.08
CA LYS A 52 -3.44 -6.29 -12.41
C LYS A 52 -2.61 -5.90 -11.19
N TYR A 53 -2.07 -6.88 -10.46
CA TYR A 53 -1.36 -6.63 -9.21
C TYR A 53 0.08 -7.16 -9.19
N HIS A 54 0.47 -7.98 -10.18
CA HIS A 54 1.74 -8.70 -10.19
C HIS A 54 2.96 -7.79 -9.96
N GLN A 55 3.01 -6.64 -10.64
CA GLN A 55 4.10 -5.66 -10.45
C GLN A 55 4.17 -5.17 -9.00
N PHE A 56 3.01 -4.83 -8.40
CA PHE A 56 2.90 -4.34 -7.04
C PHE A 56 3.24 -5.40 -5.98
N ALA A 57 3.17 -6.68 -6.33
CA ALA A 57 3.57 -7.79 -5.45
C ALA A 57 5.09 -7.97 -5.33
N GLY A 58 5.90 -7.30 -6.15
CA GLY A 58 7.36 -7.42 -6.16
C GLY A 58 8.09 -6.64 -5.06
N CYS A 59 7.37 -6.00 -4.13
CA CYS A 59 7.97 -5.24 -3.03
C CYS A 59 8.73 -6.15 -2.07
N ILE A 60 9.99 -5.81 -1.80
CA ILE A 60 10.89 -6.53 -0.89
C ILE A 60 11.06 -5.84 0.48
N ASN A 61 10.22 -4.84 0.77
CA ASN A 61 10.18 -4.12 2.04
C ASN A 61 11.51 -3.45 2.46
N CYS A 62 12.33 -3.04 1.48
CA CYS A 62 13.64 -2.43 1.72
C CYS A 62 13.62 -0.99 2.29
N GLY A 63 12.46 -0.33 2.36
CA GLY A 63 12.33 1.03 2.90
C GLY A 63 12.86 2.17 2.02
N LEU A 64 13.54 1.91 0.89
CA LEU A 64 14.12 2.96 0.03
C LEU A 64 13.10 4.01 -0.43
N CYS A 65 11.86 3.59 -0.70
CA CYS A 65 10.79 4.50 -1.09
C CYS A 65 10.37 5.46 0.02
N TYR A 66 10.55 5.11 1.30
CA TYR A 66 10.30 5.99 2.45
C TYR A 66 11.44 7.00 2.61
N ALA A 67 12.69 6.56 2.48
CA ALA A 67 13.85 7.44 2.48
C ALA A 67 13.81 8.47 1.34
N ALA A 68 13.32 8.07 0.18
CA ALA A 68 13.16 8.94 -0.99
C ALA A 68 11.96 9.89 -0.91
N CYS A 69 10.95 9.63 -0.07
CA CYS A 69 9.70 10.37 -0.09
C CYS A 69 9.77 11.61 0.82
N PRO A 70 9.76 12.84 0.29
CA PRO A 70 9.80 14.04 1.14
C PRO A 70 8.52 14.19 1.96
N GLN A 71 7.37 13.68 1.50
CA GLN A 71 6.12 13.73 2.27
C GLN A 71 6.19 12.88 3.53
N PHE A 72 6.94 11.77 3.50
CA PHE A 72 7.17 10.94 4.68
C PHE A 72 8.14 11.64 5.65
N GLY A 73 9.24 12.20 5.14
CA GLY A 73 10.18 12.97 5.98
C GLY A 73 9.56 14.20 6.67
N LEU A 74 8.60 14.86 6.01
CA LEU A 74 7.86 15.98 6.62
C LEU A 74 6.84 15.54 7.67
N LYS A 75 6.24 14.36 7.47
CA LYS A 75 5.06 13.88 8.21
C LYS A 75 5.16 12.36 8.41
N PRO A 76 5.86 11.92 9.47
CA PRO A 76 6.09 10.49 9.73
C PRO A 76 4.82 9.67 9.96
N GLU A 77 3.68 10.33 10.22
CA GLU A 77 2.38 9.65 10.34
C GLU A 77 1.84 9.18 8.98
N PHE A 78 2.38 9.67 7.86
CA PHE A 78 2.02 9.21 6.52
C PHE A 78 2.31 7.72 6.37
N ILE A 79 1.30 6.91 6.03
CA ILE A 79 1.47 5.46 5.91
C ILE A 79 2.49 5.06 4.82
N GLY A 80 2.75 5.95 3.87
CA GLY A 80 3.90 5.84 2.98
C GLY A 80 3.71 4.93 1.76
N PRO A 81 4.70 4.95 0.86
CA PRO A 81 4.56 4.37 -0.48
C PRO A 81 4.45 2.85 -0.49
N ALA A 82 5.26 2.12 0.29
CA ALA A 82 5.21 0.65 0.25
C ALA A 82 3.91 0.11 0.85
N ALA A 83 3.43 0.68 1.97
CA ALA A 83 2.19 0.25 2.59
C ALA A 83 0.97 0.46 1.67
N ILE A 84 0.87 1.63 1.03
CA ILE A 84 -0.20 1.89 0.05
C ILE A 84 -0.09 0.91 -1.12
N THR A 85 1.11 0.64 -1.61
CA THR A 85 1.34 -0.30 -2.71
C THR A 85 0.91 -1.71 -2.34
N LEU A 86 1.24 -2.15 -1.12
CA LEU A 86 0.87 -3.48 -0.65
C LEU A 86 -0.64 -3.60 -0.44
N ALA A 87 -1.29 -2.58 0.13
CA ALA A 87 -2.75 -2.53 0.22
C ALA A 87 -3.40 -2.59 -1.16
N HIS A 88 -2.88 -1.82 -2.12
CA HIS A 88 -3.36 -1.78 -3.50
C HIS A 88 -3.18 -3.13 -4.21
N ARG A 89 -2.06 -3.82 -3.97
CA ARG A 89 -1.80 -5.18 -4.45
C ARG A 89 -2.87 -6.17 -4.01
N TYR A 90 -3.36 -6.07 -2.78
CA TYR A 90 -4.44 -6.95 -2.31
C TYR A 90 -5.79 -6.52 -2.86
N ASN A 91 -6.08 -5.21 -2.91
CA ASN A 91 -7.33 -4.69 -3.46
C ASN A 91 -7.54 -5.05 -4.95
N LEU A 92 -6.46 -5.24 -5.71
CA LEU A 92 -6.50 -5.66 -7.11
C LEU A 92 -6.48 -7.19 -7.32
N ASP A 93 -6.28 -7.98 -6.26
CA ASP A 93 -6.27 -9.44 -6.36
C ASP A 93 -7.70 -9.99 -6.43
N SER A 94 -8.03 -10.74 -7.48
CA SER A 94 -9.38 -11.29 -7.69
C SER A 94 -9.83 -12.26 -6.59
N ARG A 95 -8.89 -12.74 -5.76
CA ARG A 95 -9.16 -13.66 -4.65
C ARG A 95 -9.54 -12.94 -3.35
N ASP A 96 -9.27 -11.64 -3.25
CA ASP A 96 -9.49 -10.84 -2.05
C ASP A 96 -10.85 -10.11 -2.10
N LYS A 97 -11.56 -10.10 -0.97
CA LYS A 97 -12.81 -9.34 -0.77
C LYS A 97 -12.70 -8.36 0.40
N GLY A 98 -11.47 -8.01 0.77
CA GLY A 98 -11.10 -7.19 1.93
C GLY A 98 -10.92 -5.71 1.64
N GLN A 99 -11.28 -5.25 0.45
CA GLN A 99 -11.01 -3.87 0.04
C GLN A 99 -11.58 -2.85 1.02
N HIS A 100 -12.83 -3.05 1.46
CA HIS A 100 -13.51 -2.14 2.39
C HIS A 100 -12.72 -1.94 3.69
N GLN A 101 -12.16 -3.01 4.26
CA GLN A 101 -11.33 -2.97 5.47
C GLN A 101 -10.07 -2.11 5.28
N ARG A 102 -9.46 -2.15 4.08
CA ARG A 102 -8.26 -1.37 3.77
C ARG A 102 -8.55 0.07 3.38
N MET A 103 -9.72 0.33 2.79
CA MET A 103 -10.11 1.68 2.36
C MET A 103 -10.15 2.66 3.53
N ALA A 104 -10.49 2.23 4.75
CA ALA A 104 -10.45 3.08 5.93
C ALA A 104 -9.06 3.71 6.17
N GLN A 105 -7.98 2.91 6.06
CA GLN A 105 -6.61 3.38 6.18
C GLN A 105 -6.19 4.25 4.97
N LEU A 106 -6.54 3.81 3.76
CA LEU A 106 -6.18 4.52 2.53
C LEU A 106 -6.87 5.89 2.40
N ASN A 107 -8.12 6.01 2.86
CA ASN A 107 -8.92 7.22 2.81
C ASN A 107 -8.57 8.23 3.91
N GLY A 108 -7.96 7.77 5.01
CA GLY A 108 -7.57 8.61 6.14
C GLY A 108 -6.64 9.75 5.74
N GLU A 109 -6.50 10.76 6.61
CA GLU A 109 -5.66 11.94 6.35
C GLU A 109 -4.20 11.58 6.05
N ASN A 110 -3.72 10.54 6.72
CA ASN A 110 -2.38 9.98 6.57
C ASN A 110 -2.29 8.90 5.47
N GLY A 111 -3.36 8.69 4.70
CA GLY A 111 -3.44 7.73 3.61
C GLY A 111 -2.98 8.32 2.27
N VAL A 112 -3.66 7.96 1.19
CA VAL A 112 -3.24 8.31 -0.19
C VAL A 112 -3.23 9.81 -0.48
N ARG A 113 -3.99 10.60 0.28
CA ARG A 113 -4.16 12.05 0.10
C ARG A 113 -2.90 12.85 0.44
N ARG A 114 -2.05 12.32 1.33
CA ARG A 114 -0.80 12.97 1.74
C ARG A 114 0.26 12.96 0.63
N CYS A 115 0.17 12.02 -0.31
CA CYS A 115 1.07 11.96 -1.44
C CYS A 115 0.80 13.12 -2.41
N THR A 116 1.82 13.90 -2.73
CA THR A 116 1.77 14.98 -3.74
C THR A 116 2.32 14.57 -5.11
N PHE A 117 2.59 13.27 -5.30
CA PHE A 117 3.13 12.70 -6.54
C PHE A 117 4.51 13.24 -6.96
N VAL A 118 5.43 13.34 -6.00
CA VAL A 118 6.85 13.65 -6.28
C VAL A 118 7.50 12.56 -7.16
N GLY A 119 7.02 11.31 -7.09
CA GLY A 119 7.42 10.22 -7.99
C GLY A 119 8.73 9.51 -7.62
N TYR A 120 9.58 10.10 -6.78
CA TYR A 120 10.91 9.57 -6.49
C TYR A 120 10.92 8.17 -5.82
N CYS A 121 9.83 7.78 -5.15
CA CYS A 121 9.65 6.43 -4.62
C CYS A 121 9.69 5.33 -5.69
N SER A 122 9.28 5.63 -6.93
CA SER A 122 9.36 4.71 -8.07
C SER A 122 10.76 4.67 -8.67
N GLU A 123 11.41 5.82 -8.80
CA GLU A 123 12.78 5.95 -9.31
C GLU A 123 13.79 5.15 -8.49
N VAL A 124 13.69 5.19 -7.17
CA VAL A 124 14.62 4.46 -6.28
C VAL A 124 14.27 2.99 -6.08
N CYS A 125 13.15 2.51 -6.64
CA CYS A 125 12.68 1.16 -6.35
C CYS A 125 13.56 0.10 -7.05
N PRO A 126 14.33 -0.72 -6.32
CA PRO A 126 15.27 -1.67 -6.92
C PRO A 126 14.56 -2.84 -7.63
N LYS A 127 13.25 -2.97 -7.43
CA LYS A 127 12.41 -4.03 -7.97
C LYS A 127 11.42 -3.52 -9.02
N HIS A 128 11.47 -2.23 -9.39
CA HIS A 128 10.60 -1.62 -10.40
C HIS A 128 9.10 -1.83 -10.12
N VAL A 129 8.72 -1.76 -8.84
CA VAL A 129 7.35 -1.98 -8.35
C VAL A 129 6.42 -0.82 -8.72
N ASP A 130 6.99 0.37 -8.97
CA ASP A 130 6.29 1.62 -9.22
C ASP A 130 5.24 2.00 -8.15
N PRO A 131 5.67 2.29 -6.90
CA PRO A 131 4.77 2.72 -5.83
C PRO A 131 3.98 3.99 -6.16
N ALA A 132 4.53 4.90 -6.96
CA ALA A 132 3.85 6.12 -7.37
C ALA A 132 2.57 5.80 -8.16
N ALA A 133 2.63 4.87 -9.12
CA ALA A 133 1.45 4.40 -9.85
C ALA A 133 0.40 3.78 -8.92
N ALA A 134 0.82 2.92 -7.99
CA ALA A 134 -0.09 2.32 -7.01
C ALA A 134 -0.81 3.38 -6.16
N ILE A 135 -0.10 4.41 -5.69
CA ILE A 135 -0.71 5.50 -4.91
C ILE A 135 -1.73 6.29 -5.75
N GLN A 136 -1.43 6.60 -7.01
CA GLN A 136 -2.38 7.34 -7.85
C GLN A 136 -3.62 6.51 -8.19
N GLN A 137 -3.46 5.22 -8.46
CA GLN A 137 -4.60 4.31 -8.61
C GLN A 137 -5.40 4.21 -7.30
N GLY A 138 -4.72 4.20 -6.15
CA GLY A 138 -5.32 4.28 -4.83
C GLY A 138 -6.11 5.58 -4.60
N LYS A 139 -5.64 6.73 -5.09
CA LYS A 139 -6.42 7.99 -5.07
C LYS A 139 -7.68 7.92 -5.92
N VAL A 140 -7.61 7.28 -7.09
CA VAL A 140 -8.81 7.05 -7.94
C VAL A 140 -9.80 6.16 -7.20
N ALA A 141 -9.35 5.07 -6.58
CA ALA A 141 -10.19 4.19 -5.77
C ALA A 141 -10.80 4.94 -4.56
N SER A 142 -9.98 5.71 -3.84
CA SER A 142 -10.41 6.56 -2.71
C SER A 142 -11.47 7.57 -3.12
N ARG A 143 -11.33 8.19 -4.30
CA ARG A 143 -12.32 9.17 -4.79
C ARG A 143 -13.63 8.49 -5.20
N LYS A 144 -13.57 7.31 -5.81
CA LYS A 144 -14.76 6.50 -6.13
C LYS A 144 -15.49 6.11 -4.85
N ASP A 145 -14.76 5.62 -3.86
CA ASP A 145 -15.29 5.22 -2.55
C ASP A 145 -15.97 6.39 -1.83
N TYR A 146 -15.31 7.57 -1.80
CA TYR A 146 -15.91 8.80 -1.27
C TYR A 146 -17.21 9.18 -1.99
N LEU A 147 -17.25 9.09 -3.32
CA LEU A 147 -18.45 9.42 -4.09
C LEU A 147 -19.58 8.43 -3.80
N ILE A 148 -19.28 7.12 -3.76
CA ILE A 148 -20.26 6.08 -3.43
C ILE A 148 -20.82 6.32 -2.03
N ALA A 149 -19.97 6.59 -1.05
CA ALA A 149 -20.39 6.87 0.33
C ALA A 149 -21.23 8.15 0.44
N THR A 150 -20.98 9.15 -0.41
CA THR A 150 -21.76 10.39 -0.44
C THR A 150 -23.13 10.21 -1.10
N LEU A 151 -23.23 9.34 -2.11
CA LEU A 151 -24.45 9.14 -2.89
C LEU A 151 -25.34 8.02 -2.35
N THR A 152 -24.81 7.13 -1.51
CA THR A 152 -25.57 6.06 -0.89
C THR A 152 -26.30 6.65 0.32
N PRO A 153 -27.64 6.72 0.32
CA PRO A 153 -28.37 7.19 1.48
C PRO A 153 -28.03 6.28 2.66
N GLN A 154 -27.59 6.89 3.76
CA GLN A 154 -27.46 6.17 5.02
C GLN A 154 -28.89 5.81 5.44
N GLY A 155 -29.24 4.53 5.35
CA GLY A 155 -30.55 4.07 5.80
C GLY A 155 -30.71 4.31 7.30
N ASP A 156 -31.90 4.78 7.69
CA ASP A 156 -32.36 4.84 9.08
C ASP A 156 -32.32 3.47 9.76
#